data_AF-A0A953VTF6-F1
#
_entry.id   AF-A0A953VTF6-F1
#
_cell.length_a   1.000
_cell.length_b   1.000
_cell.length_c   1.000
_cell.angle_alpha   90.00
_cell.angle_beta   90.00
_cell.angle_gamma   90.00
#
_symmetry.space_group_name_H-M   'P 1'
#
loop_
_entity.id
_entity.type
_entity.pdbx_description
1 polymer ?
#
loop_
_entity_poly.entity_id
_entity_poly.type
_entity_poly.pdbx_seq_one_letter_code
_entity_poly.pdbx_strand_id
1 'polypeptide(L)'
;MKDILDELEQRRGIARLGGGQKRIDAQHAKGKLTARERIALLLDDDSFEEFDMFVAHRCTEFGMEAQRPYGDGVVTGWGTINGRQVYVFSQDFTVLGGSLSETHGKKICKIMDMAIQNGAPVIGLNDSGGARIQEGVDSLAGYAEVFQRNIMASGVIPQISVIMGPCAGGAVYSPAMTDFIFMVKDTSYMFVTGPDVVKTVTNEVVTAEELGGASTHTRKSSVADGAFENDVEALTEIRRLVDFLPQNNRALPPVRPFFDDTNRIEPSLDTLVPKNPNTPYDMKELVTKIADEGDFYEIQADYAKNIITGFIRLEGRTVGVVANQPMVLAGCLDIDSSRKAARFVRFCDAFEIPILTFVDVPGFLPGTGQEYGGVIKHGAKLLFAYGEAT
;
A
#
# COMPACT_ATOMS: atom_id res chain seq x y z
N MET A 1 23.69 -17.24 -35.24
CA MET A 1 22.97 -17.52 -33.97
C MET A 1 23.66 -16.83 -32.79
N LYS A 2 25.00 -16.89 -32.68
CA LYS A 2 25.76 -16.11 -31.69
C LYS A 2 25.49 -14.60 -31.79
N ASP A 3 25.56 -14.03 -33.00
CA ASP A 3 25.33 -12.59 -33.21
C ASP A 3 23.92 -12.12 -32.79
N ILE A 4 22.90 -12.97 -32.93
CA ILE A 4 21.51 -12.66 -32.52
C ILE A 4 21.38 -12.66 -31.00
N LEU A 5 22.09 -13.57 -30.31
CA LEU A 5 22.11 -13.63 -28.85
C LEU A 5 22.87 -12.44 -28.27
N ASP A 6 23.99 -12.06 -28.88
CA ASP A 6 24.77 -10.89 -28.47
C ASP A 6 23.95 -9.60 -28.66
N GLU A 7 23.20 -9.48 -29.77
CA GLU A 7 22.28 -8.36 -29.99
C GLU A 7 21.13 -8.33 -28.95
N LEU A 8 20.57 -9.49 -28.60
CA LEU A 8 19.54 -9.59 -27.58
C LEU A 8 20.06 -9.11 -26.22
N GLU A 9 21.25 -9.54 -25.80
CA GLU A 9 21.86 -9.10 -24.55
C GLU A 9 22.19 -7.61 -24.55
N GLN A 10 22.63 -7.07 -25.69
CA GLN A 10 22.82 -5.63 -25.83
C GLN A 10 21.51 -4.85 -25.66
N ARG A 11 20.42 -5.30 -26.31
CA ARG A 11 19.09 -4.67 -26.17
C ARG A 11 18.56 -4.77 -24.74
N ARG A 12 18.76 -5.89 -24.06
CA ARG A 12 18.46 -6.06 -22.63
C ARG A 12 19.25 -5.08 -21.78
N GLY A 13 20.55 -4.91 -22.05
CA GLY A 13 21.40 -3.93 -21.40
C GLY A 13 20.86 -2.50 -21.54
N ILE A 14 20.46 -2.12 -22.75
CA ILE A 14 19.85 -0.80 -23.02
C ILE A 14 18.52 -0.63 -22.27
N ALA A 15 17.63 -1.63 -22.31
CA ALA A 15 16.34 -1.57 -21.62
C ALA A 15 16.47 -1.50 -20.08
N ARG A 16 17.49 -2.15 -19.51
CA ARG A 16 17.77 -2.12 -18.07
C ARG A 16 18.29 -0.76 -17.59
N LEU A 17 18.93 0.02 -18.47
CA LEU A 17 19.42 1.37 -18.14
C LEU A 17 18.31 2.43 -18.05
N GLY A 18 17.08 2.12 -18.47
CA GLY A 18 15.94 3.03 -18.38
C GLY A 18 16.22 4.40 -19.01
N GLY A 19 16.10 5.47 -18.21
CA GLY A 19 16.41 6.85 -18.63
C GLY A 19 17.90 7.18 -18.78
N GLY A 20 18.79 6.21 -18.58
CA GLY A 20 20.25 6.33 -18.69
C GLY A 20 20.94 6.62 -17.35
N GLN A 21 22.24 6.33 -17.27
CA GLN A 21 23.03 6.38 -16.03
C GLN A 21 22.91 7.71 -15.27
N LYS A 22 22.96 8.84 -15.98
CA LYS A 22 22.83 10.17 -15.36
C LYS A 22 21.53 10.35 -14.58
N ARG A 23 20.43 9.75 -15.04
CA ARG A 23 19.12 9.83 -14.36
C ARG A 23 19.03 8.85 -13.19
N ILE A 24 19.69 7.70 -13.30
CA ILE A 24 19.87 6.76 -12.19
C ILE A 24 20.65 7.43 -11.05
N ASP A 25 21.80 8.04 -11.36
CA ASP A 25 22.60 8.76 -10.37
C ASP A 25 21.81 9.90 -9.70
N ALA A 26 20.95 10.60 -10.46
CA ALA A 26 20.07 11.64 -9.93
C ALA A 26 18.92 11.11 -9.06
N GLN A 27 18.45 9.88 -9.30
CA GLN A 27 17.48 9.19 -8.45
C GLN A 27 18.14 8.77 -7.14
N HIS A 28 19.33 8.15 -7.20
CA HIS A 28 20.11 7.77 -6.02
C HIS A 28 20.53 8.98 -5.18
N ALA A 29 20.89 10.10 -5.81
CA ALA A 29 21.21 11.35 -5.10
C ALA A 29 20.03 11.92 -4.27
N LYS A 30 18.80 11.48 -4.54
CA LYS A 30 17.60 11.81 -3.76
C LYS A 30 17.28 10.78 -2.68
N GLY A 31 18.14 9.79 -2.46
CA GLY A 31 17.92 8.69 -1.52
C GLY A 31 16.89 7.67 -1.99
N LYS A 32 16.57 7.64 -3.28
CA LYS A 32 15.57 6.73 -3.88
C LYS A 32 16.25 5.63 -4.67
N LEU A 33 15.72 4.42 -4.61
CA LEU A 33 16.14 3.32 -5.47
C LEU A 33 15.50 3.45 -6.87
N THR A 34 16.06 2.73 -7.84
CA THR A 34 15.47 2.55 -9.17
C THR A 34 14.34 1.51 -9.12
N ALA A 35 13.50 1.47 -10.16
CA ALA A 35 12.42 0.50 -10.27
C ALA A 35 12.90 -0.96 -10.16
N ARG A 36 14.04 -1.28 -10.78
CA ARG A 36 14.59 -2.64 -10.81
C ARG A 36 15.27 -3.02 -9.50
N GLU A 37 15.97 -2.08 -8.84
CA GLU A 37 16.54 -2.31 -7.51
C GLU A 37 15.43 -2.58 -6.48
N ARG A 38 14.30 -1.85 -6.56
CA ARG A 38 13.14 -2.10 -5.69
C ARG A 38 12.53 -3.48 -5.89
N ILE A 39 12.38 -3.92 -7.14
CA ILE A 39 11.90 -5.28 -7.44
C ILE A 39 12.87 -6.34 -6.90
N ALA A 40 14.18 -6.14 -7.10
CA ALA A 40 15.20 -7.08 -6.64
C ALA A 40 15.24 -7.21 -5.11
N LEU A 41 14.97 -6.13 -4.37
CA LEU A 41 14.86 -6.19 -2.90
C LEU A 41 13.53 -6.78 -2.43
N LEU A 42 12.45 -6.57 -3.18
CA LEU A 42 11.12 -7.05 -2.80
C LEU A 42 10.99 -8.55 -2.98
N LEU A 43 11.47 -9.09 -4.10
CA LEU A 43 11.30 -10.50 -4.47
C LEU A 43 12.44 -11.37 -3.97
N ASP A 44 12.21 -12.67 -3.88
CA ASP A 44 13.25 -13.65 -3.59
C ASP A 44 14.31 -13.64 -4.70
N ASP A 45 15.57 -13.90 -4.31
CA ASP A 45 16.70 -13.96 -5.24
C ASP A 45 16.39 -14.88 -6.43
N ASP A 46 16.73 -14.40 -7.64
CA ASP A 46 16.54 -15.11 -8.92
C ASP A 46 15.09 -15.58 -9.22
N SER A 47 14.08 -15.00 -8.58
CA SER A 47 12.66 -15.35 -8.82
C SER A 47 11.94 -14.45 -9.84
N PHE A 48 12.48 -13.28 -10.18
CA PHE A 48 11.78 -12.31 -11.01
C PHE A 48 11.77 -12.69 -12.49
N GLU A 49 10.59 -12.88 -13.05
CA GLU A 49 10.36 -13.00 -14.48
C GLU A 49 9.68 -11.73 -15.02
N GLU A 50 10.42 -11.00 -15.86
CA GLU A 50 9.95 -9.74 -16.45
C GLU A 50 9.15 -9.99 -17.74
N PHE A 51 8.02 -9.29 -17.86
CA PHE A 51 7.24 -9.20 -19.08
C PHE A 51 7.39 -7.84 -19.77
N ASP A 52 7.22 -7.85 -21.09
CA ASP A 52 7.08 -6.64 -21.90
C ASP A 52 8.27 -5.66 -21.78
N MET A 53 9.48 -6.19 -21.57
CA MET A 53 10.72 -5.40 -21.44
C MET A 53 10.94 -4.47 -22.63
N PHE A 54 10.62 -4.90 -23.85
CA PHE A 54 10.84 -4.13 -25.08
C PHE A 54 9.62 -3.38 -25.61
N VAL A 55 8.51 -3.37 -24.88
CA VAL A 55 7.34 -2.56 -25.26
C VAL A 55 7.74 -1.08 -25.24
N ALA A 56 7.28 -0.32 -26.23
CA ALA A 56 7.46 1.12 -26.30
C ALA A 56 6.13 1.78 -26.68
N HIS A 57 5.96 3.05 -26.32
CA HIS A 57 4.75 3.79 -26.68
C HIS A 57 4.59 3.96 -28.19
N ARG A 58 3.34 4.14 -28.60
CA ARG A 58 2.95 4.33 -30.00
C ARG A 58 2.65 5.78 -30.36
N CYS A 59 2.71 6.70 -29.38
CA CYS A 59 2.51 8.13 -29.60
C CYS A 59 3.43 8.68 -30.70
N THR A 60 2.84 9.52 -31.55
CA THR A 60 3.50 10.28 -32.63
C THR A 60 3.20 11.79 -32.53
N GLU A 61 2.59 12.22 -31.43
CA GLU A 61 2.31 13.62 -31.16
C GLU A 61 3.45 14.23 -30.34
N PHE A 62 3.58 15.56 -30.38
CA PHE A 62 4.57 16.32 -29.60
C PHE A 62 6.03 15.85 -29.76
N GLY A 63 6.38 15.21 -30.89
CA GLY A 63 7.72 14.70 -31.17
C GLY A 63 8.09 13.42 -30.41
N MET A 64 7.12 12.75 -29.78
CA MET A 64 7.32 11.54 -28.99
C MET A 64 7.90 10.39 -29.82
N GLU A 65 7.67 10.34 -31.13
CA GLU A 65 8.21 9.33 -32.03
C GLU A 65 9.74 9.26 -32.06
N ALA A 66 10.42 10.35 -31.71
CA ALA A 66 11.88 10.40 -31.65
C ALA A 66 12.47 9.74 -30.39
N GLN A 67 11.67 9.55 -29.33
CA GLN A 67 12.13 9.03 -28.05
C GLN A 67 11.21 7.92 -27.55
N ARG A 68 11.51 6.67 -27.94
CA ARG A 68 10.73 5.47 -27.61
C ARG A 68 11.51 4.53 -26.67
N PRO A 69 11.63 4.86 -25.37
CA PRO A 69 12.37 4.03 -24.43
C PRO A 69 11.70 2.67 -24.25
N TYR A 70 12.51 1.61 -24.12
CA TYR A 70 12.02 0.27 -23.82
C TYR A 70 11.37 0.22 -22.44
N GLY A 71 10.31 -0.58 -22.32
CA GLY A 71 9.51 -0.77 -21.12
C GLY A 71 8.47 0.33 -20.88
N ASP A 72 8.58 1.47 -21.55
CA ASP A 72 7.66 2.62 -21.47
C ASP A 72 7.46 3.18 -20.04
N GLY A 73 8.49 3.07 -19.21
CA GLY A 73 8.54 3.65 -17.87
C GLY A 73 7.88 2.81 -16.77
N VAL A 74 7.59 1.54 -17.02
CA VAL A 74 7.21 0.58 -15.98
C VAL A 74 7.86 -0.78 -16.22
N VAL A 75 8.40 -1.36 -15.16
CA VAL A 75 8.86 -2.75 -15.12
C VAL A 75 7.73 -3.59 -14.54
N THR A 76 7.35 -4.67 -15.22
CA THR A 76 6.20 -5.50 -14.86
C THR A 76 6.57 -6.97 -14.93
N GLY A 77 6.09 -7.76 -13.99
CA GLY A 77 6.32 -9.20 -14.01
C GLY A 77 5.75 -9.89 -12.79
N TRP A 78 6.32 -11.04 -12.48
CA TRP A 78 6.00 -11.81 -11.29
C TRP A 78 7.28 -12.39 -10.69
N GLY A 79 7.18 -12.84 -9.45
CA GLY A 79 8.21 -13.63 -8.79
C GLY A 79 7.67 -14.20 -7.49
N THR A 80 8.53 -14.44 -6.51
CA THR A 80 8.12 -14.96 -5.21
C THR A 80 8.53 -14.08 -4.05
N ILE A 81 7.73 -14.08 -2.99
CA ILE A 81 8.11 -13.60 -1.66
C ILE A 81 7.97 -14.79 -0.71
N ASN A 82 9.08 -15.22 -0.13
CA ASN A 82 9.13 -16.41 0.73
C ASN A 82 8.54 -17.66 0.04
N GLY A 83 8.86 -17.82 -1.25
CA GLY A 83 8.40 -18.93 -2.11
C GLY A 83 6.95 -18.82 -2.58
N ARG A 84 6.22 -17.76 -2.23
CA ARG A 84 4.81 -17.55 -2.61
C ARG A 84 4.72 -16.58 -3.78
N GLN A 85 3.96 -16.93 -4.80
CA GLN A 85 3.83 -16.14 -6.02
C GLN A 85 3.24 -14.75 -5.72
N VAL A 86 3.82 -13.71 -6.33
CA VAL A 86 3.28 -12.35 -6.35
C VAL A 86 3.50 -11.72 -7.72
N TYR A 87 2.57 -10.87 -8.14
CA TYR A 87 2.74 -10.00 -9.30
C TYR A 87 3.21 -8.62 -8.85
N VAL A 88 4.07 -7.99 -9.65
CA VAL A 88 4.64 -6.69 -9.29
C VAL A 88 4.76 -5.80 -10.52
N PHE A 89 4.43 -4.52 -10.33
CA PHE A 89 4.88 -3.45 -11.22
C PHE A 89 5.69 -2.42 -10.44
N SER A 90 6.71 -1.87 -11.08
CA SER A 90 7.50 -0.78 -10.54
C SER A 90 7.73 0.29 -11.59
N GLN A 91 7.29 1.51 -11.27
CA GLN A 91 7.38 2.64 -12.19
C GLN A 91 8.80 3.22 -12.18
N ASP A 92 9.36 3.41 -13.37
CA ASP A 92 10.70 3.97 -13.54
C ASP A 92 10.61 5.47 -13.81
N PHE A 93 10.80 6.25 -12.74
CA PHE A 93 10.78 7.72 -12.81
C PHE A 93 11.84 8.30 -13.77
N THR A 94 12.91 7.55 -14.05
CA THR A 94 13.95 8.02 -14.97
C THR A 94 13.45 8.07 -16.42
N VAL A 95 12.45 7.26 -16.76
CA VAL A 95 11.86 7.16 -18.09
C VAL A 95 10.61 8.05 -18.17
N LEU A 96 10.75 9.20 -18.82
CA LEU A 96 9.63 10.15 -19.04
C LEU A 96 8.87 10.50 -17.73
N GLY A 97 9.58 10.57 -16.60
CA GLY A 97 8.99 10.87 -15.29
C GLY A 97 8.09 9.76 -14.73
N GLY A 98 8.22 8.53 -15.23
CA GLY A 98 7.31 7.43 -14.90
C GLY A 98 5.87 7.69 -15.34
N SER A 99 5.66 8.62 -16.28
CA SER A 99 4.32 9.06 -16.69
C SER A 99 3.53 7.94 -17.36
N LEU A 100 2.26 7.80 -16.97
CA LEU A 100 1.39 6.75 -17.47
C LEU A 100 0.88 7.08 -18.88
N SER A 101 1.28 6.26 -19.84
CA SER A 101 0.79 6.19 -21.23
C SER A 101 -0.20 5.05 -21.43
N GLU A 102 -0.76 4.95 -22.64
CA GLU A 102 -1.57 3.81 -23.07
C GLU A 102 -0.84 2.47 -22.83
N THR A 103 0.40 2.36 -23.30
CA THR A 103 1.20 1.12 -23.26
C THR A 103 1.73 0.82 -21.86
N HIS A 104 2.09 1.83 -21.09
CA HIS A 104 2.42 1.68 -19.66
C HIS A 104 1.22 1.11 -18.89
N GLY A 105 0.04 1.70 -19.07
CA GLY A 105 -1.21 1.20 -18.49
C GLY A 105 -1.51 -0.25 -18.90
N LYS A 106 -1.34 -0.59 -20.19
CA LYS A 106 -1.53 -1.97 -20.69
C LYS A 106 -0.59 -2.99 -20.07
N LYS A 107 0.67 -2.62 -19.80
CA LYS A 107 1.62 -3.50 -19.10
C LYS A 107 1.16 -3.82 -17.68
N ILE A 108 0.72 -2.80 -16.94
CA ILE A 108 0.16 -2.97 -15.58
C ILE A 108 -1.10 -3.85 -15.65
N CYS A 109 -2.00 -3.55 -16.59
CA CYS A 109 -3.23 -4.32 -16.79
C CYS A 109 -2.96 -5.81 -17.04
N LYS A 110 -1.95 -6.13 -17.87
CA LYS A 110 -1.57 -7.52 -18.16
C LYS A 110 -1.24 -8.31 -16.89
N ILE A 111 -0.39 -7.78 -16.03
CA ILE A 111 -0.01 -8.50 -14.80
C ILE A 111 -1.14 -8.55 -13.78
N MET A 112 -2.04 -7.55 -13.74
CA MET A 112 -3.23 -7.60 -12.89
C MET A 112 -4.21 -8.67 -13.36
N ASP A 113 -4.42 -8.80 -14.68
CA ASP A 113 -5.23 -9.86 -15.26
C ASP A 113 -4.65 -11.24 -14.91
N MET A 114 -3.33 -11.40 -15.01
CA MET A 114 -2.64 -12.62 -14.62
C MET A 114 -2.72 -12.89 -13.12
N ALA A 115 -2.61 -11.86 -12.27
CA ALA A 115 -2.73 -11.97 -10.83
C ALA A 115 -4.12 -12.49 -10.41
N ILE A 116 -5.19 -11.94 -11.01
CA ILE A 116 -6.56 -12.41 -10.77
C ILE A 116 -6.73 -13.85 -11.27
N GLN A 117 -6.23 -14.18 -12.46
CA GLN A 117 -6.35 -15.52 -13.04
C GLN A 117 -5.66 -16.61 -12.21
N ASN A 118 -4.54 -16.27 -11.56
CA ASN A 118 -3.76 -17.21 -10.75
C ASN A 118 -4.06 -17.11 -9.25
N GLY A 119 -4.87 -16.13 -8.83
CA GLY A 119 -5.17 -15.90 -7.42
C GLY A 119 -3.92 -15.56 -6.61
N ALA A 120 -3.11 -14.62 -7.09
CA ALA A 120 -1.90 -14.17 -6.41
C ALA A 120 -1.96 -12.65 -6.12
N PRO A 121 -1.33 -12.16 -5.03
CA PRO A 121 -1.29 -10.75 -4.72
C PRO A 121 -0.64 -9.91 -5.82
N VAL A 122 -1.01 -8.63 -5.91
CA VAL A 122 -0.35 -7.64 -6.77
C VAL A 122 0.21 -6.48 -5.94
N ILE A 123 1.47 -6.16 -6.18
CA ILE A 123 2.20 -5.08 -5.49
C ILE A 123 2.57 -3.99 -6.50
N GLY A 124 2.08 -2.78 -6.27
CA GLY A 124 2.39 -1.61 -7.08
C GLY A 124 3.43 -0.73 -6.40
N LEU A 125 4.60 -0.58 -7.02
CA LEU A 125 5.68 0.31 -6.57
C LEU A 125 5.63 1.60 -7.38
N ASN A 126 5.00 2.63 -6.81
CA ASN A 126 4.59 3.84 -7.51
C ASN A 126 5.63 4.96 -7.37
N ASP A 127 6.03 5.52 -8.51
CA ASP A 127 6.99 6.62 -8.62
C ASP A 127 6.76 7.32 -9.97
N SER A 128 5.68 8.10 -10.04
CA SER A 128 5.15 8.66 -11.30
C SER A 128 4.71 10.12 -11.14
N GLY A 129 5.14 10.94 -12.10
CA GLY A 129 4.67 12.32 -12.23
C GLY A 129 3.19 12.46 -12.62
N GLY A 130 2.48 11.35 -12.91
CA GLY A 130 1.07 11.35 -13.28
C GLY A 130 0.81 10.98 -14.74
N ALA A 131 -0.21 11.59 -15.34
CA ALA A 131 -0.59 11.33 -16.73
C ALA A 131 0.49 11.79 -17.72
N ARG A 132 0.70 11.01 -18.79
CA ARG A 132 1.49 11.46 -19.92
C ARG A 132 0.66 12.41 -20.78
N ILE A 133 0.81 13.71 -20.52
CA ILE A 133 0.03 14.77 -21.17
C ILE A 133 0.10 14.70 -22.70
N GLN A 134 1.25 14.30 -23.24
CA GLN A 134 1.48 14.16 -24.69
C GLN A 134 0.59 13.10 -25.36
N GLU A 135 0.03 12.16 -24.58
CA GLU A 135 -0.90 11.14 -25.08
C GLU A 135 -2.37 11.51 -24.81
N GLY A 136 -2.64 12.63 -24.15
CA GLY A 136 -3.99 13.15 -23.93
C GLY A 136 -4.96 12.11 -23.35
N VAL A 137 -6.04 11.83 -24.09
CA VAL A 137 -7.10 10.91 -23.67
C VAL A 137 -6.65 9.44 -23.58
N ASP A 138 -5.61 9.04 -24.32
CA ASP A 138 -5.10 7.67 -24.26
C ASP A 138 -4.43 7.37 -22.92
N SER A 139 -3.77 8.38 -22.32
CA SER A 139 -3.26 8.30 -20.95
C SER A 139 -4.39 8.12 -19.93
N LEU A 140 -5.49 8.86 -20.09
CA LEU A 140 -6.67 8.75 -19.22
C LEU A 140 -7.39 7.39 -19.39
N ALA A 141 -7.48 6.87 -20.61
CA ALA A 141 -7.99 5.53 -20.87
C ALA A 141 -7.10 4.46 -20.22
N GLY A 142 -5.78 4.62 -20.29
CA GLY A 142 -4.82 3.77 -19.58
C GLY A 142 -5.05 3.73 -18.07
N TYR A 143 -5.34 4.88 -17.45
CA TYR A 143 -5.75 4.93 -16.04
C TYR A 143 -7.06 4.19 -15.77
N ALA A 144 -8.09 4.44 -16.57
CA ALA A 144 -9.41 3.83 -16.40
C ALA A 144 -9.33 2.29 -16.45
N GLU A 145 -8.52 1.73 -17.35
CA GLU A 145 -8.31 0.28 -17.45
C GLU A 145 -7.63 -0.32 -16.21
N VAL A 146 -6.69 0.40 -15.61
CA VAL A 146 -6.06 -0.02 -14.35
C VAL A 146 -7.08 0.06 -13.20
N PHE A 147 -7.85 1.16 -13.11
CA PHE A 147 -8.87 1.32 -12.06
C PHE A 147 -9.94 0.23 -12.14
N GLN A 148 -10.40 -0.11 -13.33
CA GLN A 148 -11.37 -1.18 -13.54
C GLN A 148 -10.85 -2.52 -12.98
N ARG A 149 -9.56 -2.81 -13.15
CA ARG A 149 -8.93 -4.02 -12.60
C ARG A 149 -8.75 -3.94 -11.09
N ASN A 150 -8.45 -2.78 -10.52
CA ASN A 150 -8.42 -2.63 -9.07
C ASN A 150 -9.77 -2.97 -8.43
N ILE A 151 -10.86 -2.48 -9.05
CA ILE A 151 -12.23 -2.75 -8.62
C ILE A 151 -12.55 -4.25 -8.72
N MET A 152 -12.21 -4.87 -9.85
CA MET A 152 -12.46 -6.31 -10.08
C MET A 152 -11.64 -7.22 -9.14
N ALA A 153 -10.45 -6.78 -8.73
CA ALA A 153 -9.57 -7.51 -7.82
C ALA A 153 -9.90 -7.28 -6.33
N SER A 154 -10.73 -6.28 -5.99
CA SER A 154 -11.01 -5.91 -4.59
C SER A 154 -11.74 -7.04 -3.86
N GLY A 155 -11.16 -7.52 -2.76
CA GLY A 155 -11.65 -8.69 -2.04
C GLY A 155 -11.50 -10.02 -2.79
N VAL A 156 -10.67 -10.07 -3.86
CA VAL A 156 -10.36 -11.29 -4.63
C VAL A 156 -8.90 -11.68 -4.46
N ILE A 157 -7.99 -10.74 -4.70
CA ILE A 157 -6.55 -10.88 -4.44
C ILE A 157 -6.09 -9.68 -3.61
N PRO A 158 -5.12 -9.83 -2.70
CA PRO A 158 -4.56 -8.69 -1.99
C PRO A 158 -3.86 -7.73 -2.93
N GLN A 159 -4.15 -6.44 -2.78
CA GLN A 159 -3.58 -5.35 -3.57
C GLN A 159 -2.84 -4.40 -2.63
N ILE A 160 -1.53 -4.26 -2.82
CA ILE A 160 -0.67 -3.42 -1.97
C ILE A 160 -0.03 -2.34 -2.82
N SER A 161 -0.16 -1.08 -2.41
CA SER A 161 0.51 0.05 -3.03
C SER A 161 1.61 0.59 -2.13
N VAL A 162 2.80 0.75 -2.70
CA VAL A 162 3.94 1.41 -2.06
C VAL A 162 4.23 2.69 -2.84
N ILE A 163 4.11 3.84 -2.20
CA ILE A 163 4.38 5.14 -2.80
C ILE A 163 5.82 5.50 -2.44
N MET A 164 6.69 5.45 -3.44
CA MET A 164 8.15 5.61 -3.30
C MET A 164 8.66 6.78 -4.12
N GLY A 165 7.79 7.77 -4.35
CA GLY A 165 8.04 8.91 -5.20
C GLY A 165 6.81 9.81 -5.35
N PRO A 166 6.82 10.72 -6.33
CA PRO A 166 5.63 11.49 -6.69
C PRO A 166 4.48 10.55 -7.10
N CYS A 167 3.26 10.94 -6.73
CA CYS A 167 2.03 10.32 -7.22
C CYS A 167 0.95 11.41 -7.33
N ALA A 168 0.79 12.00 -8.51
CA ALA A 168 -0.06 13.18 -8.69
C ALA A 168 -1.20 12.96 -9.71
N GLY A 169 -2.32 13.64 -9.49
CA GLY A 169 -3.46 13.61 -10.42
C GLY A 169 -4.11 12.23 -10.49
N GLY A 170 -4.29 11.70 -11.69
CA GLY A 170 -4.90 10.38 -11.90
C GLY A 170 -4.15 9.23 -11.20
N ALA A 171 -2.84 9.36 -10.97
CA ALA A 171 -2.02 8.32 -10.35
C ALA A 171 -2.48 7.93 -8.95
N VAL A 172 -3.13 8.83 -8.21
CA VAL A 172 -3.52 8.56 -6.81
C VAL A 172 -4.71 7.61 -6.68
N TYR A 173 -5.52 7.47 -7.74
CA TYR A 173 -6.79 6.74 -7.65
C TYR A 173 -6.62 5.23 -7.70
N SER A 174 -5.57 4.71 -8.34
CA SER A 174 -5.28 3.26 -8.28
C SER A 174 -4.87 2.85 -6.86
N PRO A 175 -3.87 3.48 -6.21
CA PRO A 175 -3.56 3.24 -4.80
C PRO A 175 -4.77 3.38 -3.88
N ALA A 176 -5.59 4.42 -4.06
CA ALA A 176 -6.80 4.64 -3.26
C ALA A 176 -7.81 3.48 -3.31
N MET A 177 -7.78 2.65 -4.36
CA MET A 177 -8.64 1.48 -4.52
C MET A 177 -7.96 0.17 -4.08
N THR A 178 -6.65 0.18 -3.82
CA THR A 178 -5.91 -0.98 -3.27
C THR A 178 -6.14 -1.10 -1.76
N ASP A 179 -5.87 -2.27 -1.20
CA ASP A 179 -6.21 -2.59 0.19
C ASP A 179 -5.34 -1.81 1.19
N PHE A 180 -4.04 -1.71 0.91
CA PHE A 180 -3.08 -1.00 1.74
C PHE A 180 -2.21 -0.03 0.93
N ILE A 181 -1.95 1.15 1.50
CA ILE A 181 -1.07 2.18 0.96
C ILE A 181 0.04 2.47 1.98
N PHE A 182 1.27 2.15 1.63
CA PHE A 182 2.45 2.52 2.41
C PHE A 182 3.23 3.61 1.68
N MET A 183 3.83 4.53 2.43
CA MET A 183 4.59 5.65 1.87
C MET A 183 6.03 5.65 2.42
N VAL A 184 6.97 6.20 1.65
CA VAL A 184 8.33 6.46 2.13
C VAL A 184 8.44 7.92 2.57
N LYS A 185 8.90 8.16 3.79
CA LYS A 185 9.07 9.52 4.33
C LYS A 185 10.02 10.34 3.47
N ASP A 186 9.73 11.63 3.37
CA ASP A 186 10.54 12.68 2.70
C ASP A 186 10.78 12.53 1.18
N THR A 187 10.63 11.33 0.62
CA THR A 187 10.87 11.04 -0.80
C THR A 187 9.60 10.73 -1.59
N SER A 188 8.46 10.61 -0.92
CA SER A 188 7.16 10.32 -1.53
C SER A 188 6.07 11.30 -1.12
N TYR A 189 5.12 11.54 -2.03
CA TYR A 189 3.93 12.36 -1.77
C TYR A 189 2.80 12.01 -2.73
N MET A 190 1.56 12.28 -2.33
CA MET A 190 0.39 12.09 -3.18
C MET A 190 -0.66 13.20 -3.08
N PHE A 191 -1.23 13.62 -4.20
CA PHE A 191 -2.34 14.57 -4.22
C PHE A 191 -3.06 14.56 -5.57
N VAL A 192 -4.36 14.88 -5.57
CA VAL A 192 -5.13 15.03 -6.81
C VAL A 192 -4.69 16.27 -7.58
N THR A 193 -4.47 17.38 -6.88
CA THR A 193 -4.13 18.67 -7.48
C THR A 193 -2.84 19.19 -6.86
N GLY A 194 -1.86 19.55 -7.69
CA GLY A 194 -0.54 19.98 -7.21
C GLY A 194 -0.53 21.38 -6.57
N PRO A 195 0.51 21.70 -5.78
CA PRO A 195 0.62 22.96 -5.05
C PRO A 195 0.50 24.21 -5.92
N ASP A 196 1.05 24.19 -7.14
CA ASP A 196 0.98 25.33 -8.07
C ASP A 196 -0.46 25.67 -8.46
N VAL A 197 -1.30 24.65 -8.63
CA VAL A 197 -2.72 24.84 -8.97
C VAL A 197 -3.52 25.25 -7.74
N VAL A 198 -3.20 24.70 -6.56
CA VAL A 198 -3.79 25.13 -5.29
C VAL A 198 -3.56 26.63 -5.09
N LYS A 199 -2.33 27.10 -5.31
CA LYS A 199 -1.98 28.51 -5.20
C LYS A 199 -2.75 29.40 -6.17
N THR A 200 -2.88 29.01 -7.43
CA THR A 200 -3.57 29.85 -8.42
C THR A 200 -5.08 29.93 -8.20
N VAL A 201 -5.71 28.88 -7.66
CA VAL A 201 -7.17 28.82 -7.46
C VAL A 201 -7.60 29.36 -6.10
N THR A 202 -6.85 29.06 -5.05
CA THR A 202 -7.26 29.35 -3.65
C THR A 202 -6.42 30.43 -2.98
N ASN A 203 -5.30 30.85 -3.60
CA ASN A 203 -4.24 31.67 -2.99
C ASN A 203 -3.53 31.03 -1.80
N GLU A 204 -3.76 29.75 -1.53
CA GLU A 204 -3.03 29.00 -0.51
C GLU A 204 -1.62 28.63 -1.00
N VAL A 205 -0.60 28.99 -0.21
CA VAL A 205 0.79 28.63 -0.49
C VAL A 205 1.18 27.48 0.42
N VAL A 206 1.39 26.32 -0.19
CA VAL A 206 1.70 25.06 0.50
C VAL A 206 2.79 24.32 -0.26
N THR A 207 3.67 23.62 0.42
CA THR A 207 4.67 22.74 -0.22
C THR A 207 4.08 21.38 -0.59
N ALA A 208 4.76 20.59 -1.44
CA ALA A 208 4.32 19.23 -1.76
C ALA A 208 4.24 18.32 -0.52
N GLU A 209 5.20 18.46 0.40
CA GLU A 209 5.25 17.70 1.66
C GLU A 209 4.10 18.09 2.60
N GLU A 210 3.82 19.38 2.76
CA GLU A 210 2.71 19.83 3.58
C GLU A 210 1.35 19.40 3.00
N LEU A 211 1.20 19.48 1.67
CA LEU A 211 -0.05 19.15 0.97
C LEU A 211 -0.35 17.65 1.00
N GLY A 212 0.65 16.81 0.76
CA GLY A 212 0.45 15.39 0.51
C GLY A 212 1.65 14.51 0.84
N GLY A 213 2.52 14.95 1.72
CA GLY A 213 3.63 14.14 2.23
C GLY A 213 3.15 12.95 3.07
N ALA A 214 4.06 12.01 3.33
CA ALA A 214 3.76 10.79 4.06
C ALA A 214 3.16 11.07 5.46
N SER A 215 3.65 12.09 6.16
CA SER A 215 3.13 12.50 7.48
C SER A 215 1.69 13.00 7.41
N THR A 216 1.34 13.77 6.38
CA THR A 216 -0.03 14.26 6.16
C THR A 216 -1.00 13.10 5.95
N HIS A 217 -0.61 12.11 5.15
CA HIS A 217 -1.49 10.98 4.84
C HIS A 217 -1.61 9.93 5.93
N THR A 218 -0.57 9.74 6.74
CA THR A 218 -0.58 8.78 7.86
C THR A 218 -1.18 9.31 9.15
N ARG A 219 -1.38 10.64 9.27
CA ARG A 219 -1.86 11.26 10.52
C ARG A 219 -3.12 12.09 10.37
N LYS A 220 -3.35 12.72 9.22
CA LYS A 220 -4.47 13.65 9.00
C LYS A 220 -5.51 13.08 8.05
N SER A 221 -5.11 12.67 6.85
CA SER A 221 -6.08 12.43 5.77
C SER A 221 -6.66 11.01 5.75
N SER A 222 -6.17 10.09 6.58
CA SER A 222 -6.56 8.67 6.61
C SER A 222 -6.18 7.85 5.36
N VAL A 223 -5.27 8.33 4.51
CA VAL A 223 -5.01 7.69 3.20
C VAL A 223 -3.96 6.61 3.31
N ALA A 224 -2.89 6.85 4.06
CA ALA A 224 -1.78 5.91 4.19
C ALA A 224 -1.89 5.07 5.46
N ASP A 225 -1.58 3.78 5.32
CA ASP A 225 -1.63 2.77 6.37
C ASP A 225 -0.34 2.69 7.17
N GLY A 226 0.76 3.23 6.63
CA GLY A 226 2.04 3.39 7.31
C GLY A 226 3.00 4.24 6.50
N ALA A 227 4.05 4.73 7.18
CA ALA A 227 5.15 5.43 6.53
C ALA A 227 6.49 4.95 7.09
N PHE A 228 7.41 4.59 6.20
CA PHE A 228 8.72 4.04 6.52
C PHE A 228 9.83 5.05 6.24
N GLU A 229 10.98 4.91 6.88
CA GLU A 229 12.08 5.89 6.78
C GLU A 229 12.74 5.89 5.40
N ASN A 230 12.75 4.75 4.71
CA ASN A 230 13.41 4.61 3.41
C ASN A 230 12.85 3.44 2.59
N ASP A 231 13.28 3.38 1.32
CA ASP A 231 12.88 2.34 0.36
C ASP A 231 13.15 0.91 0.86
N VAL A 232 14.28 0.68 1.54
CA VAL A 232 14.69 -0.67 1.98
C VAL A 232 13.80 -1.17 3.11
N GLU A 233 13.55 -0.33 4.11
CA GLU A 233 12.64 -0.63 5.22
C GLU A 233 11.22 -0.88 4.68
N ALA A 234 10.73 -0.01 3.78
CA ALA A 234 9.41 -0.17 3.19
C ALA A 234 9.24 -1.53 2.53
N LEU A 235 10.18 -1.93 1.66
CA LEU A 235 10.10 -3.21 0.96
C LEU A 235 10.24 -4.41 1.91
N THR A 236 11.02 -4.28 2.98
CA THR A 236 11.14 -5.32 4.02
C THR A 236 9.82 -5.52 4.76
N GLU A 237 9.15 -4.43 5.15
CA GLU A 237 7.87 -4.50 5.83
C GLU A 237 6.73 -4.94 4.91
N ILE A 238 6.79 -4.64 3.60
CA ILE A 238 5.86 -5.23 2.63
C ILE A 238 6.01 -6.76 2.56
N ARG A 239 7.24 -7.28 2.58
CA ARG A 239 7.44 -8.74 2.64
C ARG A 239 6.84 -9.33 3.92
N ARG A 240 7.03 -8.67 5.07
CA ARG A 240 6.42 -9.06 6.35
C ARG A 240 4.89 -9.05 6.27
N LEU A 241 4.27 -8.03 5.69
CA LEU A 241 2.82 -7.98 5.49
C LEU A 241 2.33 -9.13 4.60
N VAL A 242 2.98 -9.38 3.47
CA VAL A 242 2.62 -10.47 2.55
C VAL A 242 2.61 -11.83 3.28
N ASP A 243 3.51 -12.05 4.23
CA ASP A 243 3.54 -13.26 5.06
C ASP A 243 2.32 -13.44 5.99
N PHE A 244 1.62 -12.37 6.35
CA PHE A 244 0.36 -12.47 7.11
C PHE A 244 -0.83 -12.79 6.20
N LEU A 245 -0.83 -12.29 4.96
CA LEU A 245 -2.00 -12.33 4.08
C LEU A 245 -2.14 -13.68 3.37
N PRO A 246 -3.36 -14.17 3.08
CA PRO A 246 -3.56 -15.25 2.12
C PRO A 246 -3.19 -14.81 0.70
N GLN A 247 -3.10 -15.76 -0.24
CA GLN A 247 -2.81 -15.44 -1.65
C GLN A 247 -4.01 -14.82 -2.38
N ASN A 248 -5.22 -15.20 -1.98
CA ASN A 248 -6.50 -14.79 -2.55
C ASN A 248 -7.64 -15.13 -1.57
N ASN A 249 -8.86 -14.71 -1.88
CA ASN A 249 -10.05 -14.92 -1.05
C ASN A 249 -10.56 -16.37 -0.94
N ARG A 250 -9.94 -17.34 -1.62
CA ARG A 250 -10.28 -18.77 -1.48
C ARG A 250 -9.25 -19.53 -0.64
N ALA A 251 -8.08 -18.94 -0.45
CA ALA A 251 -7.04 -19.51 0.38
C ALA A 251 -7.21 -19.01 1.81
N LEU A 252 -7.09 -19.91 2.78
CA LEU A 252 -6.98 -19.49 4.18
C LEU A 252 -5.65 -18.75 4.41
N PRO A 253 -5.57 -17.92 5.46
CA PRO A 253 -4.33 -17.28 5.85
C PRO A 253 -3.21 -18.33 6.08
N PRO A 254 -1.96 -17.99 5.73
CA PRO A 254 -0.85 -18.93 5.80
C PRO A 254 -0.60 -19.37 7.25
N VAL A 255 -0.20 -20.64 7.39
CA VAL A 255 0.27 -21.21 8.67
C VAL A 255 1.78 -21.33 8.60
N ARG A 256 2.48 -20.85 9.62
CA ARG A 256 3.94 -21.01 9.76
C ARG A 256 4.30 -21.73 11.06
N PRO A 257 5.49 -22.34 11.15
CA PRO A 257 6.04 -22.72 12.44
C PRO A 257 6.06 -21.51 13.38
N PHE A 258 5.65 -21.72 14.62
CA PHE A 258 5.66 -20.72 15.68
C PHE A 258 6.44 -21.25 16.87
N PHE A 259 7.10 -20.36 17.60
CA PHE A 259 7.92 -20.70 18.76
C PHE A 259 7.35 -20.08 20.04
N ASP A 260 6.09 -20.42 20.33
CA ASP A 260 5.34 -19.98 21.50
C ASP A 260 4.59 -21.16 22.14
N ASP A 261 4.16 -21.02 23.40
CA ASP A 261 3.36 -22.03 24.11
C ASP A 261 1.87 -21.68 24.01
N THR A 262 1.07 -22.61 23.49
CA THR A 262 -0.39 -22.43 23.40
C THR A 262 -1.07 -22.35 24.76
N ASN A 263 -0.39 -22.78 25.83
CA ASN A 263 -0.84 -22.67 27.21
C ASN A 263 -0.17 -21.53 27.97
N ARG A 264 0.48 -20.58 27.28
CA ARG A 264 1.13 -19.43 27.91
C ARG A 264 0.15 -18.69 28.83
N ILE A 265 0.56 -18.54 30.09
CA ILE A 265 -0.13 -17.74 31.09
C ILE A 265 0.66 -16.45 31.26
N GLU A 266 -0.04 -15.31 31.25
CA GLU A 266 0.55 -13.98 31.42
C GLU A 266 0.04 -13.33 32.73
N PRO A 267 0.63 -13.65 33.90
CA PRO A 267 0.17 -13.13 35.20
C PRO A 267 0.18 -11.60 35.30
N SER A 268 0.99 -10.96 34.46
CA SER A 268 1.06 -9.50 34.39
C SER A 268 -0.27 -8.86 33.94
N LEU A 269 -1.09 -9.58 33.17
CA LEU A 269 -2.39 -9.10 32.69
C LEU A 269 -3.43 -8.97 33.82
N ASP A 270 -3.28 -9.71 34.92
CA ASP A 270 -4.15 -9.58 36.11
C ASP A 270 -4.08 -8.18 36.75
N THR A 271 -3.03 -7.42 36.43
CA THR A 271 -2.77 -6.08 36.95
C THR A 271 -2.76 -4.99 35.88
N LEU A 272 -3.04 -5.32 34.61
CA LEU A 272 -3.00 -4.38 33.50
C LEU A 272 -4.06 -3.27 33.66
N VAL A 273 -5.30 -3.68 33.97
CA VAL A 273 -6.42 -2.73 34.13
C VAL A 273 -6.30 -2.03 35.49
N PRO A 274 -6.15 -0.69 35.54
CA PRO A 274 -5.99 0.03 36.79
C PRO A 274 -7.26 -0.02 37.66
N LYS A 275 -7.09 -0.07 38.99
CA LYS A 275 -8.21 -0.01 39.94
C LYS A 275 -8.98 1.31 39.90
N ASN A 276 -8.29 2.40 39.54
CA ASN A 276 -8.91 3.71 39.38
C ASN A 276 -9.48 3.80 37.95
N PRO A 277 -10.80 3.93 37.78
CA PRO A 277 -11.43 3.96 36.46
C PRO A 277 -11.03 5.17 35.59
N ASN A 278 -10.43 6.20 36.19
CA ASN A 278 -9.94 7.37 35.45
C ASN A 278 -8.50 7.22 34.96
N THR A 279 -7.82 6.11 35.29
CA THR A 279 -6.43 5.87 34.88
C THR A 279 -6.44 4.98 33.63
N PRO A 280 -5.91 5.44 32.48
CA PRO A 280 -5.80 4.61 31.29
C PRO A 280 -4.66 3.60 31.42
N TYR A 281 -4.64 2.62 30.52
CA TYR A 281 -3.56 1.65 30.33
C TYR A 281 -3.31 1.46 28.83
N ASP A 282 -2.15 0.92 28.47
CA ASP A 282 -1.83 0.67 27.06
C ASP A 282 -2.43 -0.66 26.60
N MET A 283 -3.45 -0.59 25.76
CA MET A 283 -4.05 -1.79 25.16
C MET A 283 -3.06 -2.58 24.29
N LYS A 284 -2.00 -1.95 23.77
CA LYS A 284 -0.96 -2.67 23.00
C LYS A 284 -0.19 -3.67 23.86
N GLU A 285 -0.10 -3.45 25.17
CA GLU A 285 0.50 -4.42 26.09
C GLU A 285 -0.30 -5.74 26.10
N LEU A 286 -1.64 -5.65 26.09
CA LEU A 286 -2.50 -6.84 25.98
C LEU A 286 -2.32 -7.53 24.63
N VAL A 287 -2.38 -6.76 23.53
CA VAL A 287 -2.26 -7.29 22.16
C VAL A 287 -0.94 -8.03 21.98
N THR A 288 0.18 -7.42 22.37
CA THR A 288 1.52 -8.02 22.25
C THR A 288 1.70 -9.20 23.18
N LYS A 289 1.13 -9.20 24.38
CA LYS A 289 1.19 -10.38 25.27
C LYS A 289 0.36 -11.55 24.78
N ILE A 290 -0.70 -11.33 24.02
CA ILE A 290 -1.50 -12.41 23.44
C ILE A 290 -0.92 -12.90 22.11
N ALA A 291 -0.30 -12.02 21.33
CA ALA A 291 0.31 -12.38 20.06
C ALA A 291 1.45 -13.41 20.23
N ASP A 292 1.49 -14.39 19.33
CA ASP A 292 2.64 -15.29 19.20
C ASP A 292 3.93 -14.47 19.09
N GLU A 293 4.95 -14.81 19.88
CA GLU A 293 6.27 -14.17 19.85
C GLU A 293 6.25 -12.65 20.15
N GLY A 294 5.12 -12.11 20.61
CA GLY A 294 4.91 -10.66 20.77
C GLY A 294 4.82 -9.89 19.45
N ASP A 295 4.64 -10.58 18.31
CA ASP A 295 4.69 -9.98 16.98
C ASP A 295 3.35 -9.34 16.60
N PHE A 296 3.35 -8.01 16.44
CA PHE A 296 2.20 -7.23 16.00
C PHE A 296 2.57 -6.33 14.82
N TYR A 297 1.88 -6.50 13.70
CA TYR A 297 1.96 -5.64 12.52
C TYR A 297 0.79 -4.65 12.55
N GLU A 298 1.03 -3.46 13.09
CA GLU A 298 -0.01 -2.43 13.24
C GLU A 298 -0.32 -1.72 11.92
N ILE A 299 -1.61 -1.51 11.65
CA ILE A 299 -2.13 -0.77 10.49
C ILE A 299 -2.68 0.57 10.95
N GLN A 300 -2.30 1.64 10.24
CA GLN A 300 -2.65 3.03 10.55
C GLN A 300 -2.25 3.42 11.98
N ALA A 301 -1.06 3.01 12.44
CA ALA A 301 -0.57 3.29 13.80
C ALA A 301 -0.58 4.78 14.16
N ASP A 302 -0.42 5.65 13.16
CA ASP A 302 -0.32 7.10 13.31
C ASP A 302 -1.64 7.87 13.11
N TYR A 303 -2.73 7.18 12.74
CA TYR A 303 -4.07 7.75 12.50
C TYR A 303 -5.13 7.12 13.41
N ALA A 304 -6.08 7.94 13.88
CA ALA A 304 -7.18 7.52 14.76
C ALA A 304 -6.70 6.63 15.92
N LYS A 305 -5.73 7.14 16.71
CA LYS A 305 -5.00 6.37 17.73
C LYS A 305 -5.86 5.89 18.91
N ASN A 306 -7.11 6.33 18.99
CA ASN A 306 -8.15 5.85 19.91
C ASN A 306 -8.66 4.44 19.57
N ILE A 307 -8.33 3.91 18.38
CA ILE A 307 -8.52 2.50 18.01
C ILE A 307 -7.25 1.93 17.37
N ILE A 308 -6.96 0.68 17.70
CA ILE A 308 -5.82 -0.09 17.20
C ILE A 308 -6.37 -1.11 16.21
N THR A 309 -5.68 -1.25 15.08
CA THR A 309 -5.94 -2.27 14.07
C THR A 309 -4.62 -2.87 13.63
N GLY A 310 -4.57 -4.17 13.37
CA GLY A 310 -3.36 -4.79 12.82
C GLY A 310 -3.40 -6.30 12.86
N PHE A 311 -2.32 -6.94 12.45
CA PHE A 311 -2.22 -8.40 12.36
C PHE A 311 -1.31 -8.96 13.44
N ILE A 312 -1.74 -10.06 14.06
CA ILE A 312 -0.94 -10.92 14.93
C ILE A 312 -0.96 -12.34 14.37
N ARG A 313 -0.23 -13.26 15.03
CA ARG A 313 -0.49 -14.69 14.90
C ARG A 313 -0.91 -15.31 16.23
N LEU A 314 -1.72 -16.36 16.14
CA LEU A 314 -2.03 -17.30 17.22
C LEU A 314 -1.89 -18.72 16.68
N GLU A 315 -1.09 -19.54 17.36
CA GLU A 315 -0.71 -20.89 16.91
C GLU A 315 -0.17 -20.90 15.45
N GLY A 316 0.59 -19.86 15.10
CA GLY A 316 1.19 -19.69 13.78
C GLY A 316 0.23 -19.26 12.68
N ARG A 317 -1.03 -18.91 13.00
CA ARG A 317 -2.07 -18.49 12.04
C ARG A 317 -2.38 -17.00 12.19
N THR A 318 -2.56 -16.29 11.07
CA THR A 318 -2.90 -14.86 11.08
C THR A 318 -4.27 -14.59 11.72
N VAL A 319 -4.31 -13.57 12.58
CA VAL A 319 -5.53 -13.03 13.18
C VAL A 319 -5.49 -11.50 13.06
N GLY A 320 -6.59 -10.91 12.60
CA GLY A 320 -6.80 -9.46 12.62
C GLY A 320 -7.25 -9.01 14.00
N VAL A 321 -6.63 -7.96 14.54
CA VAL A 321 -6.96 -7.41 15.86
C VAL A 321 -7.63 -6.05 15.69
N VAL A 322 -8.72 -5.83 16.40
CA VAL A 322 -9.35 -4.52 16.59
C VAL A 322 -9.44 -4.24 18.09
N ALA A 323 -8.88 -3.13 18.57
CA ALA A 323 -8.85 -2.86 20.00
C ALA A 323 -9.01 -1.38 20.32
N ASN A 324 -9.83 -1.04 21.32
CA ASN A 324 -9.90 0.34 21.81
C ASN A 324 -8.60 0.73 22.54
N GLN A 325 -8.19 1.99 22.47
CA GLN A 325 -6.98 2.48 23.15
C GLN A 325 -7.34 3.52 24.23
N PRO A 326 -7.42 3.12 25.51
CA PRO A 326 -7.76 4.03 26.61
C PRO A 326 -6.81 5.23 26.75
N MET A 327 -5.55 5.11 26.35
CA MET A 327 -4.57 6.21 26.40
C MET A 327 -4.90 7.38 25.47
N VAL A 328 -5.79 7.19 24.48
CA VAL A 328 -6.15 8.22 23.50
C VAL A 328 -7.64 8.42 23.49
N LEU A 329 -8.08 9.64 23.82
CA LEU A 329 -9.50 10.00 23.89
C LEU A 329 -10.34 9.01 24.74
N ALA A 330 -9.73 8.42 25.78
CA ALA A 330 -10.35 7.41 26.64
C ALA A 330 -10.90 6.19 25.88
N GLY A 331 -10.38 5.86 24.70
CA GLY A 331 -10.86 4.72 23.89
C GLY A 331 -12.20 4.96 23.19
N CYS A 332 -12.72 6.20 23.20
CA CYS A 332 -13.96 6.56 22.51
C CYS A 332 -13.91 6.22 21.01
N LEU A 333 -15.05 5.80 20.47
CA LEU A 333 -15.25 5.75 19.02
C LEU A 333 -15.57 7.14 18.46
N ASP A 334 -15.16 7.40 17.24
CA ASP A 334 -15.40 8.64 16.51
C ASP A 334 -15.46 8.36 14.99
N ILE A 335 -15.65 9.39 14.17
CA ILE A 335 -15.67 9.27 12.71
C ILE A 335 -14.44 8.54 12.17
N ASP A 336 -13.26 8.91 12.64
CA ASP A 336 -11.98 8.47 12.09
C ASP A 336 -11.67 7.02 12.49
N SER A 337 -11.81 6.69 13.78
CA SER A 337 -11.66 5.32 14.28
C SER A 337 -12.68 4.36 13.67
N SER A 338 -13.93 4.81 13.48
CA SER A 338 -14.97 3.99 12.85
C SER A 338 -14.64 3.68 11.40
N ARG A 339 -14.10 4.65 10.63
CA ARG A 339 -13.67 4.43 9.25
C ARG A 339 -12.46 3.49 9.17
N LYS A 340 -11.46 3.71 10.04
CA LYS A 340 -10.25 2.88 10.15
C LYS A 340 -10.61 1.42 10.41
N ALA A 341 -11.32 1.15 11.51
CA ALA A 341 -11.67 -0.20 11.91
C ALA A 341 -12.65 -0.88 10.94
N ALA A 342 -13.61 -0.14 10.39
CA ALA A 342 -14.58 -0.73 9.44
C ALA A 342 -13.89 -1.27 8.19
N ARG A 343 -12.93 -0.52 7.61
CA ARG A 343 -12.19 -0.99 6.43
C ARG A 343 -11.34 -2.21 6.76
N PHE A 344 -10.69 -2.20 7.93
CA PHE A 344 -9.86 -3.31 8.39
C PHE A 344 -10.68 -4.59 8.62
N VAL A 345 -11.83 -4.50 9.27
CA VAL A 345 -12.76 -5.63 9.48
C VAL A 345 -13.19 -6.23 8.14
N ARG A 346 -13.65 -5.40 7.19
CA ARG A 346 -14.08 -5.88 5.87
C ARG A 346 -12.94 -6.51 5.07
N PHE A 347 -11.73 -5.99 5.19
CA PHE A 347 -10.56 -6.60 4.56
C PHE A 347 -10.28 -7.99 5.16
N CYS A 348 -10.27 -8.11 6.48
CA CYS A 348 -10.03 -9.38 7.15
C CYS A 348 -11.07 -10.43 6.74
N ASP A 349 -12.35 -10.05 6.77
CA ASP A 349 -13.48 -10.89 6.35
C ASP A 349 -13.34 -11.36 4.89
N ALA A 350 -13.12 -10.43 3.95
CA ALA A 350 -12.99 -10.76 2.53
C ALA A 350 -11.84 -11.74 2.20
N PHE A 351 -10.90 -11.92 3.14
CA PHE A 351 -9.73 -12.77 3.00
C PHE A 351 -9.66 -13.86 4.09
N GLU A 352 -10.80 -14.22 4.71
CA GLU A 352 -10.90 -15.34 5.67
C GLU A 352 -9.93 -15.21 6.86
N ILE A 353 -9.58 -13.97 7.24
CA ILE A 353 -8.74 -13.68 8.41
C ILE A 353 -9.66 -13.53 9.63
N PRO A 354 -9.54 -14.40 10.66
CA PRO A 354 -10.32 -14.28 11.89
C PRO A 354 -10.08 -12.94 12.59
N ILE A 355 -11.10 -12.42 13.27
CA ILE A 355 -11.04 -11.12 13.93
C ILE A 355 -11.14 -11.30 15.46
N LEU A 356 -10.12 -10.85 16.18
CA LEU A 356 -10.09 -10.75 17.63
C LEU A 356 -10.33 -9.29 18.05
N THR A 357 -11.35 -9.05 18.87
CA THR A 357 -11.71 -7.70 19.32
C THR A 357 -11.52 -7.54 20.82
N PHE A 358 -10.69 -6.58 21.24
CA PHE A 358 -10.53 -6.19 22.64
C PHE A 358 -11.31 -4.91 22.93
N VAL A 359 -12.29 -4.99 23.83
CA VAL A 359 -13.29 -3.93 24.03
C VAL A 359 -13.04 -3.19 25.33
N ASP A 360 -12.74 -1.90 25.22
CA ASP A 360 -12.72 -0.94 26.32
C ASP A 360 -13.16 0.44 25.79
N VAL A 361 -14.47 0.58 25.58
CA VAL A 361 -15.08 1.74 24.94
C VAL A 361 -16.13 2.36 25.86
N PRO A 362 -15.98 3.64 26.25
CA PRO A 362 -16.98 4.32 27.09
C PRO A 362 -18.18 4.84 26.27
N GLY A 363 -18.05 4.93 24.95
CA GLY A 363 -19.06 5.43 24.02
C GLY A 363 -18.44 6.10 22.80
N PHE A 364 -19.22 6.97 22.15
CA PHE A 364 -18.74 7.83 21.06
C PHE A 364 -18.27 9.19 21.60
N LEU A 365 -17.30 9.80 20.92
CA LEU A 365 -16.85 11.15 21.19
C LEU A 365 -18.00 12.16 20.92
N PRO A 366 -18.43 12.95 21.91
CA PRO A 366 -19.49 13.94 21.70
C PRO A 366 -18.96 15.21 21.04
N GLY A 367 -19.83 15.95 20.36
CA GLY A 367 -19.55 17.32 19.90
C GLY A 367 -20.15 17.65 18.53
N THR A 368 -20.42 18.92 18.27
CA THR A 368 -20.99 19.39 17.00
C THR A 368 -20.13 19.04 15.79
N GLY A 369 -18.80 18.98 15.95
CA GLY A 369 -17.88 18.53 14.90
C GLY A 369 -18.12 17.08 14.46
N GLN A 370 -18.45 16.18 15.40
CA GLN A 370 -18.79 14.79 15.08
C GLN A 370 -20.17 14.69 14.42
N GLU A 371 -21.15 15.42 14.94
CA GLU A 371 -22.50 15.43 14.37
C GLU A 371 -22.52 16.00 12.95
N TYR A 372 -21.91 17.17 12.72
CA TYR A 372 -21.84 17.81 11.41
C TYR A 372 -20.91 17.07 10.45
N GLY A 373 -19.88 16.39 10.99
CA GLY A 373 -19.03 15.48 10.24
C GLY A 373 -19.73 14.17 9.86
N GLY A 374 -20.96 13.92 10.32
CA GLY A 374 -21.75 12.76 9.92
C GLY A 374 -21.42 11.48 10.67
N VAL A 375 -21.11 11.56 11.97
CA VAL A 375 -20.82 10.39 12.82
C VAL A 375 -21.89 9.30 12.75
N ILE A 376 -23.16 9.65 12.53
CA ILE A 376 -24.25 8.67 12.34
C ILE A 376 -23.92 7.70 11.18
N LYS A 377 -23.48 8.22 10.03
CA LYS A 377 -23.11 7.38 8.89
C LYS A 377 -21.74 6.73 9.07
N HIS A 378 -20.78 7.43 9.66
CA HIS A 378 -19.42 6.92 9.81
C HIS A 378 -19.31 5.85 10.89
N GLY A 379 -19.93 6.04 12.05
CA GLY A 379 -20.05 5.04 13.11
C GLY A 379 -20.78 3.78 12.64
N ALA A 380 -21.84 3.93 11.84
CA ALA A 380 -22.57 2.81 11.27
C ALA A 380 -21.71 1.93 10.34
N LYS A 381 -20.59 2.43 9.78
CA LYS A 381 -19.69 1.61 8.95
C LYS A 381 -19.06 0.47 9.74
N LEU A 382 -18.65 0.73 10.99
CA LEU A 382 -18.04 -0.30 11.83
C LEU A 382 -19.08 -1.34 12.26
N LEU A 383 -20.28 -0.89 12.62
CA LEU A 383 -21.41 -1.78 12.88
C LEU A 383 -21.73 -2.65 11.66
N PHE A 384 -21.80 -2.06 10.47
CA PHE A 384 -22.06 -2.79 9.24
C PHE A 384 -20.96 -3.81 8.96
N ALA A 385 -19.68 -3.43 9.09
CA ALA A 385 -18.55 -4.31 8.85
C ALA A 385 -18.59 -5.56 9.75
N TYR A 386 -18.86 -5.41 11.04
CA TYR A 386 -19.02 -6.55 11.95
C TYR A 386 -20.31 -7.35 11.70
N GLY A 387 -21.39 -6.71 11.27
CA GLY A 387 -22.65 -7.39 10.95
C GLY A 387 -22.65 -8.13 9.61
N GLU A 388 -21.77 -7.72 8.68
CA GLU A 388 -21.56 -8.34 7.37
C GLU A 388 -20.62 -9.55 7.45
N ALA A 389 -19.58 -9.48 8.30
CA ALA A 389 -18.53 -10.48 8.38
C ALA A 389 -19.03 -11.87 8.80
N THR A 390 -18.44 -12.93 8.22
CA THR A 390 -18.90 -14.33 8.38
C THR A 390 -17.87 -15.29 8.94
#